data_AF-A0A7W1V628-F1
#
_entry.id   AF-A0A7W1V628-F1
#
_cell.length_a   1.000
_cell.length_b   1.000
_cell.length_c   1.000
_cell.angle_alpha   90.00
_cell.angle_beta   90.00
_cell.angle_gamma   90.00
#
_symmetry.space_group_name_H-M   'P 1'
#
loop_
_entity.id
_entity.type
_entity.pdbx_description
1 polymer ?
#
loop_
_entity_poly.entity_id
_entity_poly.type
_entity_poly.pdbx_seq_one_letter_code
_entity_poly.pdbx_strand_id
1 'polypeptide(L)' 'YGQPAEFGRAAAFLLSPAAGYVTGAMLPVDGGITRGL' A
#
# COMPACT_ATOMS: atom_id res chain seq x y z
N TYR A 1 -16.54 1.94 3.54
CA TYR A 1 -15.76 0.73 3.22
C TYR A 1 -14.87 1.02 2.04
N GLY A 2 -13.62 0.57 2.07
CA GLY A 2 -12.73 0.66 0.91
C GLY A 2 -13.16 -0.32 -0.19
N GLN A 3 -12.92 0.03 -1.44
CA GLN A 3 -13.17 -0.82 -2.60
C GLN A 3 -11.93 -1.67 -2.92
N PRO A 4 -12.09 -2.91 -3.42
CA PRO A 4 -10.96 -3.77 -3.81
C PRO A 4 -9.97 -3.09 -4.78
N ALA A 5 -10.47 -2.21 -5.65
CA ALA A 5 -9.65 -1.44 -6.58
C ALA A 5 -8.65 -0.50 -5.88
N GLU A 6 -8.95 -0.02 -4.68
CA GLU A 6 -8.07 0.87 -3.92
C GLU A 6 -6.84 0.11 -3.41
N PHE A 7 -7.05 -1.10 -2.87
CA PHE A 7 -5.96 -2.02 -2.54
C PHE A 7 -5.15 -2.41 -3.78
N GLY A 8 -5.82 -2.73 -4.88
CA GLY A 8 -5.18 -3.12 -6.13
C GLY A 8 -4.19 -2.08 -6.67
N ARG A 9 -4.51 -0.78 -6.55
CA ARG A 9 -3.60 0.29 -6.96
C ARG A 9 -2.34 0.36 -6.09
N ALA A 10 -2.47 0.17 -4.78
CA ALA A 10 -1.32 0.11 -3.89
C ALA A 10 -0.40 -1.08 -4.20
N ALA A 11 -0.99 -2.27 -4.45
CA ALA A 11 -0.24 -3.45 -4.88
C ALA A 11 0.45 -3.23 -6.24
N ALA A 12 -0.24 -2.63 -7.20
CA ALA A 12 0.33 -2.32 -8.51
C ALA A 12 1.53 -1.37 -8.42
N PHE A 13 1.47 -0.37 -7.54
CA PHE A 13 2.63 0.50 -7.27
C PHE A 13 3.81 -0.28 -6.70
N LEU A 14 3.60 -1.12 -5.68
CA LEU A 14 4.67 -1.90 -5.04
C LEU A 14 5.34 -2.91 -6.00
N LEU A 15 4.62 -3.39 -7.01
CA LEU A 15 5.14 -4.28 -8.05
C LEU A 15 5.79 -3.53 -9.23
N SER A 16 5.72 -2.19 -9.24
CA SER A 16 6.27 -1.37 -10.32
C SER A 16 7.76 -1.06 -10.10
N PRO A 17 8.52 -0.70 -11.16
CA PRO A 17 9.90 -0.24 -11.02
C PRO A 17 10.07 0.99 -10.09
N ALA A 18 9.02 1.81 -9.93
CA ALA A 18 9.07 2.98 -9.06
C ALA A 18 9.25 2.62 -7.58
N ALA A 19 8.88 1.40 -7.19
CA ALA A 19 9.06 0.90 -5.83
C ALA A 19 10.40 0.16 -5.63
N GLY A 20 11.38 0.31 -6.54
CA GLY A 20 12.63 -0.47 -6.54
C GLY A 20 13.50 -0.34 -5.29
N TYR A 21 13.25 0.64 -4.41
CA TYR A 21 13.94 0.79 -3.12
C TYR A 21 13.02 0.56 -1.90
N VAL A 22 11.79 0.12 -2.13
CA VAL A 22 10.82 -0.18 -1.07
C VAL A 22 10.91 -1.67 -0.75
N THR A 23 11.56 -1.99 0.36
CA THR A 23 11.68 -3.37 0.87
C THR A 23 11.64 -3.37 2.39
N GLY A 24 11.17 -4.46 3.00
CA GLY A 24 11.10 -4.61 4.46
C GLY A 24 10.09 -3.68 5.14
N ALA A 25 9.20 -3.02 4.39
CA ALA A 25 8.20 -2.10 4.91
C ALA A 25 6.79 -2.70 4.76
N MET A 26 5.91 -2.36 5.71
CA MET A 26 4.47 -2.63 5.60
C MET A 26 3.74 -1.35 5.20
N LEU A 27 2.83 -1.45 4.22
CA LEU A 27 1.96 -0.36 3.79
C LEU A 27 0.51 -0.67 4.19
N PRO A 28 -0.03 -0.06 5.25
CA PRO A 28 -1.43 -0.20 5.61
C PRO A 28 -2.33 0.42 4.54
N VAL A 29 -3.36 -0.32 4.11
CA VAL A 29 -4.39 0.16 3.16
C VAL A 29 -5.77 -0.01 3.80
N ASP A 30 -5.99 0.69 4.91
CA ASP A 30 -7.19 0.54 5.74
C ASP A 30 -7.98 1.86 5.90
N GLY A 31 -7.62 2.90 5.16
CA GLY A 31 -8.25 4.22 5.26
C GLY A 31 -7.81 5.03 6.48
N GLY A 32 -6.69 4.67 7.12
CA GLY A 32 -6.13 5.40 8.26
C GLY A 32 -6.64 4.90 9.61
N ILE A 33 -7.11 3.66 9.67
CA ILE A 33 -7.52 2.99 10.92
C ILE A 33 -6.27 2.70 11.76
N THR A 34 -5.24 2.16 11.13
CA THR A 34 -3.94 1.94 11.75
C THR A 34 -3.20 3.28 11.82
N ARG A 35 -2.86 3.70 13.05
CA ARG A 35 -1.97 4.84 13.28
C ARG A 35 -0.55 4.34 13.53
N GLY A 36 0.40 4.92 12.82
CA GLY A 36 1.82 4.81 13.16
C GLY A 36 2.12 5.55 14.46
N LEU A 37 3.24 5.20 15.10
CA LEU A 37 3.78 5.91 16.26
C LEU A 37 4.37 7.27 15.86
#